data_AF-A0A7J2NPZ0-F1
#
_entry.id   AF-A0A7J2NPZ0-F1
#
_cell.length_a   1.000
_cell.length_b   1.000
_cell.length_c   1.000
_cell.angle_alpha   90.00
_cell.angle_beta   90.00
_cell.angle_gamma   90.00
#
_symmetry.space_group_name_H-M   'P 1'
#
loop_
_entity.id
_entity.type
_entity.pdbx_description
1 polymer ?
#
loop_
_entity_poly.entity_id
_entity_poly.type
_entity_poly.pdbx_seq_one_letter_code
_entity_poly.pdbx_strand_id
1 'polypeptide(L)'
;MGKYMPSPSPRRQKILVVSLCMLLLVLLPSSCLAATHEYIYTLIDIPSDSTTYRLTVSVTDTLYEYYRSQDHNLYNYDFSRFVTPDALKPVADDLWSIYSNEEDFANGVLMIVHQIPYVESDPQKYPVETMVENEGDCDLYSIIAASIMKAGGLDVVLLLLQYHDHMMLGVHLPESPKDARTHAYFYEYEGKKYYVAETTGGNWEAGWRVGECHESLQNAPAKIIPLENYERSAPGQVSSSYIIPAASSIFMSLSTNFAVLQNNVEIRGTLSPSLAGETVTLYVSSLGSPLTLLATVVTDSNGQYCYTWYSPPGGVHSVRAHWSGDDEYSGADSSTFRLVVVPAEFLMVGVTLIFFLGILLIVMLATRGGASENLELNLADFPQDF
;
A
#
# COMPACT_ATOMS: atom_id res chain seq x y z
N MET A 1 21.32 58.83 -18.73
CA MET A 1 21.80 57.96 -19.83
C MET A 1 21.80 56.53 -19.31
N GLY A 2 20.83 55.71 -19.73
CA GLY A 2 20.52 54.41 -19.10
C GLY A 2 21.62 53.36 -19.32
N LYS A 3 22.05 52.71 -18.23
CA LYS A 3 22.98 51.58 -18.30
C LYS A 3 22.20 50.31 -18.65
N TYR A 4 22.50 49.76 -19.82
CA TYR A 4 22.04 48.43 -20.27
C TYR A 4 22.46 47.37 -19.25
N MET A 5 21.49 46.67 -18.66
CA MET A 5 21.74 45.39 -18.01
C MET A 5 22.10 44.36 -19.08
N PRO A 6 23.17 43.55 -18.92
CA PRO A 6 23.49 42.52 -19.87
C PRO A 6 22.40 41.44 -19.85
N SER A 7 21.80 41.18 -21.02
CA SER A 7 20.88 40.07 -21.23
C SER A 7 21.56 38.77 -20.76
N PRO A 8 20.88 37.90 -19.99
CA PRO A 8 21.41 36.59 -19.67
C PRO A 8 21.76 35.84 -20.96
N SER A 9 22.86 35.09 -20.94
CA SER A 9 23.31 34.37 -22.13
C SER A 9 22.23 33.37 -22.59
N PRO A 10 22.05 33.15 -23.91
CA PRO A 10 20.99 32.29 -24.44
C PRO A 10 21.05 30.85 -23.89
N ARG A 11 22.22 30.41 -23.42
CA ARG A 11 22.41 29.11 -22.74
C ARG A 11 21.82 29.09 -21.32
N ARG A 12 21.96 30.18 -20.54
CA ARG A 12 21.35 30.30 -19.20
C ARG A 12 19.84 30.44 -19.29
N GLN A 13 19.32 31.18 -20.28
CA GLN A 13 17.88 31.28 -20.54
C GLN A 13 17.28 29.91 -20.91
N LYS A 14 17.94 29.13 -21.77
CA LYS A 14 17.51 27.76 -22.11
C LYS A 14 17.50 26.82 -20.91
N ILE A 15 18.52 26.85 -20.06
CA ILE A 15 18.58 26.02 -18.83
C ILE A 15 17.46 26.41 -17.87
N LEU A 16 17.20 27.71 -17.70
CA LEU A 16 16.17 28.19 -16.79
C LEU A 16 14.76 27.84 -17.28
N VAL A 17 14.50 27.94 -18.60
CA VAL A 17 13.25 27.52 -19.23
C VAL A 17 13.06 26.00 -19.14
N VAL A 18 14.10 25.20 -19.39
CA VAL A 18 14.03 23.73 -19.27
C VAL A 18 13.79 23.32 -17.82
N SER A 19 14.46 23.94 -16.85
CA SER A 19 14.25 23.65 -15.43
C SER A 19 12.85 24.07 -14.96
N LEU A 20 12.32 25.18 -15.46
CA LEU A 20 10.96 25.65 -15.17
C LEU A 20 9.91 24.73 -15.80
N CYS A 21 10.13 24.26 -17.03
CA CYS A 21 9.27 23.28 -17.69
C CYS A 21 9.29 21.92 -17.00
N MET A 22 10.45 21.44 -16.54
CA MET A 22 10.54 20.20 -15.74
C MET A 22 9.87 20.36 -14.38
N LEU A 23 10.00 21.52 -13.73
CA LEU A 23 9.26 21.82 -12.49
C LEU A 23 7.75 21.86 -12.73
N LEU A 24 7.30 22.41 -13.87
CA LEU A 24 5.90 22.43 -14.29
C LEU A 24 5.37 21.02 -14.59
N LEU A 25 6.17 20.16 -15.22
CA LEU A 25 5.81 18.77 -15.51
C LEU A 25 5.64 17.94 -14.21
N VAL A 26 6.40 18.26 -13.16
CA VAL A 26 6.24 17.67 -11.81
C VAL A 26 5.01 18.24 -11.07
N LEU A 27 4.45 19.36 -11.53
CA LEU A 27 3.25 20.00 -10.96
C LEU A 27 1.95 19.60 -11.67
N LEU A 28 2.02 18.89 -12.80
CA LEU A 28 0.83 18.39 -13.49
C LEU A 28 0.25 17.19 -12.71
N PRO A 29 -1.07 17.15 -12.47
CA PRO A 29 -1.70 15.99 -11.87
C PRO A 29 -1.59 14.81 -12.86
N SER A 30 -0.88 13.76 -12.45
CA SER A 30 -0.95 12.47 -13.14
C SER A 30 -2.33 11.89 -12.89
N SER A 31 -3.27 12.14 -13.80
CA SER A 31 -4.55 11.45 -13.81
C SER A 31 -4.34 10.04 -14.36
N CYS A 32 -3.69 9.18 -13.56
CA CYS A 32 -3.79 7.74 -13.74
C CYS A 32 -5.10 7.34 -13.05
N LEU A 33 -6.05 6.80 -13.82
CA LEU A 33 -7.20 6.11 -13.23
C LEU A 33 -6.66 4.83 -12.62
N ALA A 34 -6.79 4.68 -11.31
CA ALA A 34 -6.50 3.44 -10.62
C ALA A 34 -7.43 2.33 -11.15
N ALA A 35 -6.85 1.21 -11.56
CA ALA A 35 -7.55 0.00 -11.95
C ALA A 35 -7.91 -0.84 -10.71
N THR A 36 -8.99 -1.60 -10.82
CA THR A 36 -9.32 -2.66 -9.86
C THR A 36 -8.92 -3.99 -10.48
N HIS A 37 -8.21 -4.82 -9.72
CA HIS A 37 -7.83 -6.18 -10.11
C HIS A 37 -8.90 -7.16 -9.66
N GLU A 38 -9.38 -8.02 -10.56
CA GLU A 38 -10.47 -8.95 -10.28
C GLU A 38 -10.05 -10.40 -10.56
N TYR A 39 -10.36 -11.29 -9.63
CA TYR A 39 -10.09 -12.72 -9.70
C TYR A 39 -11.34 -13.51 -9.35
N ILE A 40 -11.55 -14.63 -10.05
CA ILE A 40 -12.71 -15.49 -9.85
C ILE A 40 -12.22 -16.87 -9.41
N TYR A 41 -12.67 -17.29 -8.23
CA TYR A 41 -12.42 -18.61 -7.67
C TYR A 41 -13.69 -19.44 -7.71
N THR A 42 -13.56 -20.67 -8.19
CA THR A 42 -14.66 -21.63 -8.19
C THR A 42 -14.62 -22.44 -6.91
N LEU A 43 -15.76 -22.60 -6.25
CA LEU A 43 -15.91 -23.34 -4.99
C LEU A 43 -17.02 -24.38 -5.14
N ILE A 44 -16.89 -25.49 -4.42
CA ILE A 44 -17.89 -26.56 -4.39
C ILE A 44 -18.26 -26.93 -2.96
N ASP A 45 -19.44 -27.51 -2.80
CA ASP A 45 -19.89 -28.07 -1.53
C ASP A 45 -19.39 -29.53 -1.38
N ILE A 46 -18.56 -29.77 -0.37
CA ILE A 46 -18.07 -31.12 -0.05
C ILE A 46 -19.09 -31.77 0.90
N PRO A 47 -19.49 -33.05 0.71
CA PRO A 47 -18.98 -34.05 -0.23
C PRO A 47 -19.85 -34.24 -1.48
N SER A 48 -20.88 -33.41 -1.66
CA SER A 48 -21.92 -33.61 -2.68
C SER A 48 -21.48 -33.20 -4.08
N ASP A 49 -20.49 -32.29 -4.20
CA ASP A 49 -20.03 -31.64 -5.43
C ASP A 49 -21.18 -31.09 -6.31
N SER A 50 -22.38 -30.96 -5.74
CA SER A 50 -23.62 -30.74 -6.51
C SER A 50 -23.90 -29.28 -6.79
N THR A 51 -23.21 -28.38 -6.08
CA THR A 51 -23.41 -26.94 -6.18
C THR A 51 -22.06 -26.27 -6.32
N THR A 52 -21.95 -25.45 -7.36
CA THR A 52 -20.76 -24.69 -7.69
C THR A 52 -21.03 -23.22 -7.46
N TYR A 53 -20.15 -22.57 -6.71
CA TYR A 53 -20.16 -21.14 -6.45
C TYR A 53 -19.00 -20.47 -7.18
N ARG A 54 -19.18 -19.20 -7.57
CA ARG A 54 -18.14 -18.39 -8.21
C ARG A 54 -17.90 -17.17 -7.35
N LEU A 55 -16.82 -17.21 -6.57
CA LEU A 55 -16.42 -16.10 -5.71
C LEU A 55 -15.57 -15.13 -6.53
N THR A 56 -16.01 -13.89 -6.64
CA THR A 56 -15.24 -12.81 -7.24
C THR A 56 -14.54 -12.04 -6.13
N VAL A 57 -13.22 -11.97 -6.16
CA VAL A 57 -12.41 -11.16 -5.25
C VAL A 57 -11.80 -10.01 -6.03
N SER A 58 -11.97 -8.79 -5.55
CA SER A 58 -11.45 -7.59 -6.18
C SER A 58 -10.52 -6.82 -5.25
N VAL A 59 -9.41 -6.32 -5.81
CA VAL A 59 -8.38 -5.58 -5.10
C VAL A 59 -8.15 -4.25 -5.80
N THR A 60 -8.32 -3.13 -5.10
CA THR A 60 -8.02 -1.83 -5.67
C THR A 60 -6.50 -1.62 -5.80
N ASP A 61 -6.06 -0.88 -6.81
CA ASP A 61 -4.66 -0.46 -6.96
C ASP A 61 -4.10 0.14 -5.66
N THR A 62 -4.94 0.85 -4.90
CA THR A 62 -4.50 1.50 -3.67
C THR A 62 -4.08 0.52 -2.60
N LEU A 63 -4.86 -0.54 -2.41
CA LEU A 63 -4.56 -1.57 -1.44
C LEU A 63 -3.35 -2.39 -1.89
N TYR A 64 -3.26 -2.69 -3.20
CA TYR A 64 -2.10 -3.36 -3.78
C TYR A 64 -0.80 -2.57 -3.56
N GLU A 65 -0.80 -1.28 -3.93
CA GLU A 65 0.35 -0.40 -3.73
C GLU A 65 0.70 -0.19 -2.25
N TYR A 66 -0.30 -0.18 -1.36
CA TYR A 66 -0.04 -0.13 0.08
C TYR A 66 0.84 -1.31 0.51
N TYR A 67 0.40 -2.55 0.24
CA TYR A 67 1.15 -3.75 0.63
C TYR A 67 2.49 -3.87 -0.08
N ARG A 68 2.55 -3.54 -1.36
CA ARG A 68 3.80 -3.46 -2.13
C ARG A 68 4.84 -2.49 -1.57
N SER A 69 4.39 -1.47 -0.86
CA SER A 69 5.28 -0.48 -0.27
C SER A 69 5.71 -0.81 1.16
N GLN A 70 5.14 -1.85 1.78
CA GLN A 70 5.51 -2.29 3.11
C GLN A 70 6.87 -3.00 3.11
N ASP A 71 7.32 -3.40 4.30
CA ASP A 71 8.55 -4.18 4.46
C ASP A 71 8.31 -5.65 4.12
N HIS A 72 9.12 -6.19 3.20
CA HIS A 72 9.10 -7.59 2.75
C HIS A 72 10.23 -8.44 3.34
N ASN A 73 11.04 -7.88 4.26
CA ASN A 73 12.12 -8.64 4.86
C ASN A 73 11.59 -9.70 5.83
N LEU A 74 11.99 -10.95 5.60
CA LEU A 74 11.74 -12.07 6.50
C LEU A 74 12.87 -12.17 7.53
N TYR A 75 12.55 -12.00 8.81
CA TYR A 75 13.49 -12.13 9.91
C TYR A 75 13.21 -13.39 10.73
N ASN A 76 14.24 -14.20 10.98
CA ASN A 76 14.16 -15.40 11.83
C ASN A 76 13.07 -16.43 11.44
N TYR A 77 12.69 -16.47 10.16
CA TYR A 77 11.58 -17.27 9.65
C TYR A 77 10.25 -16.97 10.34
N ASP A 78 10.01 -15.72 10.75
CA ASP A 78 8.71 -15.29 11.26
C ASP A 78 7.77 -14.96 10.10
N PHE A 79 7.25 -16.00 9.45
CA PHE A 79 6.26 -15.87 8.38
C PHE A 79 4.92 -15.31 8.88
N SER A 80 4.64 -15.37 10.19
CA SER A 80 3.37 -14.93 10.75
C SER A 80 3.10 -13.44 10.54
N ARG A 81 4.16 -12.62 10.38
CA ARG A 81 4.05 -11.18 10.09
C ARG A 81 3.34 -10.83 8.79
N PHE A 82 3.36 -11.75 7.82
CA PHE A 82 2.74 -11.53 6.51
C PHE A 82 1.27 -11.93 6.49
N VAL A 83 0.77 -12.52 7.56
CA VAL A 83 -0.64 -12.89 7.69
C VAL A 83 -1.45 -11.61 7.96
N THR A 84 -2.46 -11.36 7.13
CA THR A 84 -3.28 -10.12 7.15
C THR A 84 -4.78 -10.44 7.19
N PRO A 85 -5.31 -10.97 8.31
CA PRO A 85 -6.69 -11.44 8.38
C PRO A 85 -7.71 -10.34 8.11
N ASP A 86 -7.46 -9.13 8.61
CA ASP A 86 -8.40 -8.02 8.45
C ASP A 86 -8.58 -7.62 6.97
N ALA A 87 -7.50 -7.64 6.17
CA ALA A 87 -7.55 -7.31 4.74
C ALA A 87 -8.37 -8.31 3.92
N LEU A 88 -8.40 -9.58 4.33
CA LEU A 88 -9.12 -10.66 3.65
C LEU A 88 -10.44 -11.03 4.33
N LYS A 89 -10.87 -10.27 5.34
CA LYS A 89 -12.10 -10.56 6.09
C LYS A 89 -13.33 -10.74 5.19
N PRO A 90 -13.55 -9.94 4.13
CA PRO A 90 -14.71 -10.13 3.25
C PRO A 90 -14.74 -11.50 2.56
N VAL A 91 -13.58 -12.06 2.21
CA VAL A 91 -13.49 -13.43 1.65
C VAL A 91 -13.92 -14.47 2.69
N ALA A 92 -13.51 -14.30 3.95
CA ALA A 92 -13.92 -15.19 5.02
C ALA A 92 -15.43 -15.07 5.34
N ASP A 93 -15.98 -13.86 5.35
CA ASP A 93 -17.41 -13.64 5.59
C ASP A 93 -18.26 -14.30 4.48
N ASP A 94 -17.84 -14.17 3.21
CA ASP A 94 -18.50 -14.84 2.08
C ASP A 94 -18.43 -16.37 2.19
N LEU A 95 -17.26 -16.94 2.52
CA LEU A 95 -17.13 -18.38 2.71
C LEU A 95 -18.08 -18.90 3.79
N TRP A 96 -18.29 -18.14 4.88
CA TRP A 96 -19.26 -18.49 5.92
C TRP A 96 -20.72 -18.39 5.47
N SER A 97 -21.02 -17.69 4.37
CA SER A 97 -22.37 -17.65 3.80
C SER A 97 -22.75 -18.94 3.07
N ILE A 98 -21.76 -19.73 2.62
CA ILE A 98 -21.98 -20.99 1.89
C ILE A 98 -21.59 -22.24 2.69
N TYR A 99 -20.67 -22.13 3.65
CA TYR A 99 -20.20 -23.25 4.48
C TYR A 99 -20.74 -23.15 5.91
N SER A 100 -21.06 -24.30 6.50
CA SER A 100 -21.78 -24.38 7.79
C SER A 100 -20.94 -24.88 8.96
N ASN A 101 -19.71 -25.35 8.70
CA ASN A 101 -18.78 -25.82 9.72
C ASN A 101 -17.33 -25.48 9.35
N GLU A 102 -16.43 -25.59 10.33
CA GLU A 102 -15.03 -25.19 10.21
C GLU A 102 -14.20 -26.05 9.23
N GLU A 103 -14.55 -27.34 9.06
CA GLU A 103 -13.87 -28.22 8.10
C GLU A 103 -14.20 -27.80 6.66
N ASP A 104 -15.48 -27.62 6.35
CA ASP A 104 -15.94 -27.14 5.04
C ASP A 104 -15.39 -25.76 4.71
N PHE A 105 -15.43 -24.85 5.70
CA PHE A 105 -14.83 -23.53 5.57
C PHE A 105 -13.35 -23.63 5.21
N ALA A 106 -12.58 -24.44 5.95
CA ALA A 106 -11.15 -24.60 5.73
C ALA A 106 -10.84 -25.24 4.37
N ASN A 107 -11.62 -26.24 3.95
CA ASN A 107 -11.53 -26.82 2.61
C ASN A 107 -11.86 -25.81 1.51
N GLY A 108 -12.85 -24.94 1.72
CA GLY A 108 -13.15 -23.83 0.82
C GLY A 108 -11.99 -22.85 0.65
N VAL A 109 -11.27 -22.53 1.74
CA VAL A 109 -10.04 -21.74 1.67
C VAL A 109 -8.96 -22.46 0.86
N LEU A 110 -8.79 -23.77 1.04
CA LEU A 110 -7.84 -24.56 0.25
C LEU A 110 -8.17 -24.52 -1.25
N MET A 111 -9.46 -24.61 -1.62
CA MET A 111 -9.89 -24.49 -3.02
C MET A 111 -9.51 -23.14 -3.64
N ILE A 112 -9.54 -22.04 -2.88
CA ILE A 112 -9.10 -20.72 -3.37
C ILE A 112 -7.62 -20.77 -3.76
N VAL A 113 -6.75 -21.18 -2.82
CA VAL A 113 -5.29 -21.15 -3.06
C VAL A 113 -4.84 -22.19 -4.07
N HIS A 114 -5.53 -23.34 -4.19
CA HIS A 114 -5.24 -24.36 -5.21
C HIS A 114 -5.52 -23.89 -6.65
N GLN A 115 -6.28 -22.80 -6.83
CA GLN A 115 -6.52 -22.21 -8.15
C GLN A 115 -5.42 -21.23 -8.58
N ILE A 116 -4.47 -20.89 -7.70
CA ILE A 116 -3.38 -19.96 -7.99
C ILE A 116 -2.21 -20.75 -8.64
N PRO A 117 -1.68 -20.31 -9.80
CA PRO A 117 -0.53 -20.93 -10.47
C PRO A 117 0.77 -20.97 -9.65
N TYR A 118 1.32 -22.17 -9.46
CA TYR A 118 2.55 -22.34 -8.67
C TYR A 118 3.78 -21.79 -9.39
N VAL A 119 4.44 -20.82 -8.77
CA VAL A 119 5.69 -20.19 -9.22
C VAL A 119 6.56 -19.90 -8.00
N GLU A 120 7.73 -20.54 -7.93
CA GLU A 120 8.74 -20.26 -6.89
C GLU A 120 9.09 -18.77 -6.87
N SER A 121 9.07 -18.16 -5.69
CA SER A 121 9.15 -16.72 -5.56
C SER A 121 10.02 -16.25 -4.39
N ASP A 122 10.72 -15.13 -4.59
CA ASP A 122 11.49 -14.40 -3.57
C ASP A 122 11.48 -12.91 -3.99
N PRO A 123 11.20 -11.94 -3.11
CA PRO A 123 10.88 -12.05 -1.67
C PRO A 123 9.46 -12.49 -1.34
N GLN A 124 9.27 -12.82 -0.06
CA GLN A 124 7.97 -13.05 0.57
C GLN A 124 7.04 -11.87 0.34
N LYS A 125 5.77 -12.14 -0.01
CA LYS A 125 4.73 -11.15 -0.32
C LYS A 125 3.56 -11.22 0.65
N TYR A 126 2.82 -10.12 0.80
CA TYR A 126 1.55 -10.12 1.52
C TYR A 126 0.42 -10.72 0.68
N PRO A 127 -0.65 -11.27 1.30
CA PRO A 127 -1.73 -11.93 0.58
C PRO A 127 -2.35 -11.10 -0.55
N VAL A 128 -2.54 -9.80 -0.32
CA VAL A 128 -3.10 -8.88 -1.33
C VAL A 128 -2.21 -8.82 -2.58
N GLU A 129 -0.90 -8.79 -2.42
CA GLU A 129 0.03 -8.79 -3.55
C GLU A 129 -0.02 -10.12 -4.29
N THR A 130 0.04 -11.24 -3.57
CA THR A 130 -0.01 -12.58 -4.18
C THR A 130 -1.31 -12.80 -4.94
N MET A 131 -2.46 -12.34 -4.42
CA MET A 131 -3.74 -12.41 -5.13
C MET A 131 -3.73 -11.54 -6.39
N VAL A 132 -3.16 -10.33 -6.33
CA VAL A 132 -3.06 -9.43 -7.49
C VAL A 132 -2.10 -9.94 -8.56
N GLU A 133 -0.99 -10.55 -8.16
CA GLU A 133 0.00 -11.08 -9.10
C GLU A 133 -0.41 -12.45 -9.63
N ASN A 134 -1.29 -13.15 -8.89
CA ASN A 134 -1.89 -14.43 -9.25
C ASN A 134 -0.85 -15.50 -9.61
N GLU A 135 0.21 -15.54 -8.81
CA GLU A 135 1.27 -16.55 -8.83
C GLU A 135 1.95 -16.61 -7.46
N GLY A 136 2.46 -17.77 -7.07
CA GLY A 136 3.23 -17.92 -5.84
C GLY A 136 3.59 -19.36 -5.50
N ASP A 137 4.26 -19.55 -4.38
CA ASP A 137 4.74 -20.84 -3.88
C ASP A 137 4.15 -21.21 -2.52
N CYS A 138 4.68 -22.28 -1.92
CA CYS A 138 4.09 -22.94 -0.76
C CYS A 138 3.90 -21.98 0.43
N ASP A 139 4.79 -21.02 0.62
CA ASP A 139 4.72 -20.06 1.72
C ASP A 139 3.67 -18.96 1.45
N LEU A 140 3.66 -18.36 0.26
CA LEU A 140 2.66 -17.37 -0.15
C LEU A 140 1.24 -17.93 -0.04
N TYR A 141 1.04 -19.18 -0.47
CA TYR A 141 -0.28 -19.83 -0.41
C TYR A 141 -0.70 -20.13 1.02
N SER A 142 0.25 -20.58 1.85
CA SER A 142 0.01 -20.78 3.27
C SER A 142 -0.35 -19.48 3.99
N ILE A 143 0.24 -18.36 3.57
CA ILE A 143 -0.02 -17.04 4.15
C ILE A 143 -1.40 -16.49 3.73
N ILE A 144 -1.82 -16.66 2.47
CA ILE A 144 -3.20 -16.36 2.04
C ILE A 144 -4.19 -17.19 2.85
N ALA A 145 -4.02 -18.52 2.86
CA ALA A 145 -4.93 -19.41 3.54
C ALA A 145 -5.01 -19.14 5.05
N ALA A 146 -3.86 -18.86 5.70
CA ALA A 146 -3.80 -18.52 7.11
C ALA A 146 -4.56 -17.21 7.39
N SER A 147 -4.44 -16.23 6.50
CA SER A 147 -5.11 -14.94 6.62
C SER A 147 -6.63 -15.10 6.55
N ILE A 148 -7.15 -15.84 5.56
CA ILE A 148 -8.59 -16.09 5.42
C ILE A 148 -9.11 -16.93 6.58
N MET A 149 -8.43 -18.03 6.95
CA MET A 149 -8.86 -18.89 8.06
C MET A 149 -8.87 -18.17 9.40
N LYS A 150 -7.83 -17.38 9.68
CA LYS A 150 -7.76 -16.58 10.89
C LYS A 150 -8.85 -15.50 10.92
N ALA A 151 -9.19 -14.91 9.77
CA ALA A 151 -10.27 -13.93 9.66
C ALA A 151 -11.64 -14.58 9.90
N GLY A 152 -11.84 -15.81 9.43
CA GLY A 152 -13.02 -16.64 9.69
C GLY A 152 -13.12 -17.16 11.13
N GLY A 153 -12.11 -16.91 11.97
CA GLY A 153 -12.11 -17.29 13.38
C GLY A 153 -11.48 -18.65 13.70
N LEU A 154 -10.91 -19.35 12.72
CA LEU A 154 -10.23 -20.62 12.95
C LEU A 154 -8.89 -20.39 13.69
N ASP A 155 -8.52 -21.37 14.52
CA ASP A 155 -7.22 -21.42 15.17
C ASP A 155 -6.23 -22.17 14.27
N VAL A 156 -5.23 -21.45 13.78
CA VAL A 156 -4.34 -21.88 12.71
C VAL A 156 -2.88 -21.58 13.07
N VAL A 157 -1.99 -22.47 12.68
CA VAL A 157 -0.53 -22.32 12.75
C VAL A 157 0.09 -22.56 11.38
N LEU A 158 1.25 -21.95 11.11
CA LEU A 158 2.05 -22.32 9.94
C LEU A 158 2.97 -23.49 10.30
N LEU A 159 3.18 -24.40 9.36
CA LEU A 159 4.02 -25.58 9.49
C LEU A 159 5.16 -25.50 8.47
N LEU A 160 6.36 -25.16 8.96
CA LEU A 160 7.56 -25.07 8.13
C LEU A 160 8.34 -26.39 8.15
N LEU A 161 8.38 -27.09 7.02
CA LEU A 161 9.08 -28.36 6.83
C LEU A 161 10.45 -28.09 6.21
N GLN A 162 11.39 -27.62 7.03
CA GLN A 162 12.72 -27.15 6.59
C GLN A 162 13.52 -28.17 5.77
N TYR A 163 13.38 -29.48 6.07
CA TYR A 163 14.09 -30.53 5.33
C TYR A 163 13.52 -30.80 3.94
N HIS A 164 12.30 -30.32 3.68
CA HIS A 164 11.58 -30.50 2.42
C HIS A 164 11.46 -29.20 1.62
N ASP A 165 12.00 -28.10 2.14
CA ASP A 165 11.84 -26.76 1.57
C ASP A 165 10.37 -26.43 1.25
N HIS A 166 9.51 -26.71 2.23
CA HIS A 166 8.06 -26.68 2.05
C HIS A 166 7.35 -26.02 3.24
N MET A 167 6.22 -25.37 2.98
CA MET A 167 5.35 -24.80 4.00
C MET A 167 3.88 -25.13 3.72
N MET A 168 3.16 -25.43 4.78
CA MET A 168 1.72 -25.68 4.78
C MET A 168 1.11 -25.17 6.09
N LEU A 169 -0.18 -25.40 6.33
CA LEU A 169 -0.83 -25.01 7.58
C LEU A 169 -1.19 -26.20 8.45
N GLY A 170 -1.33 -25.91 9.74
CA GLY A 170 -2.05 -26.74 10.69
C GLY A 170 -3.32 -26.00 11.11
N VAL A 171 -4.48 -26.64 10.95
CA VAL A 171 -5.79 -26.10 11.30
C VAL A 171 -6.35 -26.86 12.49
N HIS A 172 -6.66 -26.17 13.58
CA HIS A 172 -7.35 -26.79 14.70
C HIS A 172 -8.84 -26.92 14.39
N LEU A 173 -9.36 -28.13 14.54
CA LEU A 173 -10.79 -28.44 14.41
C LEU A 173 -11.29 -29.12 15.69
N PRO A 174 -12.56 -28.91 16.09
CA PRO A 174 -13.17 -29.55 17.26
C PRO A 174 -13.20 -31.08 17.18
N GLU A 175 -13.36 -31.61 15.98
CA GLU A 175 -13.39 -33.04 15.68
C GLU A 175 -12.36 -33.37 14.59
N SER A 176 -12.02 -34.65 14.44
CA SER A 176 -11.19 -35.08 13.31
C SER A 176 -11.90 -34.82 11.97
N PRO A 177 -11.16 -34.40 10.92
CA PRO A 177 -11.70 -34.22 9.58
C PRO A 177 -12.47 -35.46 9.10
N LYS A 178 -13.67 -35.24 8.58
CA LYS A 178 -14.58 -36.27 8.04
C LYS A 178 -14.49 -36.38 6.53
N ASP A 179 -14.06 -35.33 5.85
CA ASP A 179 -13.99 -35.27 4.39
C ASP A 179 -12.62 -35.67 3.83
N ALA A 180 -11.63 -35.85 4.70
CA ALA A 180 -10.36 -36.45 4.34
C ALA A 180 -10.59 -37.85 3.73
N ARG A 181 -10.09 -38.05 2.51
CA ARG A 181 -10.24 -39.32 1.76
C ARG A 181 -9.23 -40.37 2.21
N THR A 182 -8.22 -39.94 2.97
CA THR A 182 -7.16 -40.78 3.52
C THR A 182 -7.06 -40.58 5.04
N HIS A 183 -6.11 -41.26 5.68
CA HIS A 183 -5.86 -41.05 7.11
C HIS A 183 -5.52 -39.58 7.39
N ALA A 184 -6.18 -38.98 8.39
CA ALA A 184 -5.95 -37.59 8.76
C ALA A 184 -4.65 -37.41 9.56
N TYR A 185 -3.75 -36.57 9.06
CA TYR A 185 -2.49 -36.21 9.70
C TYR A 185 -2.62 -34.91 10.48
N PHE A 186 -1.92 -34.80 11.60
CA PHE A 186 -1.92 -33.62 12.46
C PHE A 186 -0.59 -33.45 13.19
N TYR A 187 -0.35 -32.23 13.65
CA TYR A 187 0.71 -31.88 14.60
C TYR A 187 0.08 -31.48 15.94
N GLU A 188 0.73 -31.83 17.05
CA GLU A 188 0.30 -31.40 18.38
C GLU A 188 1.07 -30.16 18.80
N TYR A 189 0.35 -29.13 19.25
CA TYR A 189 0.91 -27.89 19.78
C TYR A 189 0.03 -27.37 20.90
N GLU A 190 0.64 -27.04 22.04
CA GLU A 190 -0.06 -26.54 23.24
C GLU A 190 -1.29 -27.38 23.67
N GLY A 191 -1.22 -28.71 23.49
CA GLY A 191 -2.31 -29.63 23.86
C GLY A 191 -3.47 -29.67 22.88
N LYS A 192 -3.37 -28.98 21.73
CA LYS A 192 -4.32 -29.02 20.62
C LYS A 192 -3.77 -29.82 19.45
N LYS A 193 -4.67 -30.40 18.66
CA LYS A 193 -4.36 -31.01 17.36
C LYS A 193 -4.60 -30.00 16.25
N TYR A 194 -3.58 -29.81 15.42
CA TYR A 194 -3.64 -29.01 14.21
C TYR A 194 -3.52 -29.94 13.01
N TYR A 195 -4.64 -30.19 12.34
CA TYR A 195 -4.71 -31.05 11.16
C TYR A 195 -4.03 -30.40 9.98
N VAL A 196 -3.30 -31.21 9.20
CA VAL A 196 -2.55 -30.75 8.03
C VAL A 196 -3.50 -30.13 7.02
N ALA A 197 -3.19 -28.95 6.52
CA ALA A 197 -3.89 -28.31 5.42
C ALA A 197 -2.86 -27.94 4.35
N GLU A 198 -2.71 -28.83 3.37
CA GLU A 198 -1.73 -28.71 2.29
C GLU A 198 -2.23 -27.73 1.21
N THR A 199 -1.50 -26.64 1.01
CA THR A 199 -1.87 -25.55 0.10
C THR A 199 -1.36 -25.73 -1.31
N THR A 200 -0.50 -26.71 -1.56
CA THR A 200 0.02 -27.03 -2.90
C THR A 200 -0.77 -28.19 -3.52
N GLY A 201 -2.03 -27.92 -3.89
CA GLY A 201 -2.98 -28.94 -4.36
C GLY A 201 -3.08 -29.18 -5.86
N GLY A 202 -2.49 -28.32 -6.69
CA GLY A 202 -2.57 -28.44 -8.14
C GLY A 202 -4.01 -28.34 -8.66
N ASN A 203 -4.67 -29.47 -8.91
CA ASN A 203 -6.06 -29.49 -9.36
C ASN A 203 -7.01 -29.22 -8.18
N TRP A 204 -7.56 -28.00 -8.10
CA TRP A 204 -8.45 -27.57 -7.01
C TRP A 204 -9.69 -28.46 -6.81
N GLU A 205 -10.27 -29.05 -7.87
CA GLU A 205 -11.46 -29.92 -7.75
C GLU A 205 -11.17 -31.20 -6.96
N ALA A 206 -9.95 -31.72 -7.11
CA ALA A 206 -9.48 -32.94 -6.45
C ALA A 206 -8.38 -32.66 -5.43
N GLY A 207 -8.17 -31.38 -5.09
CA GLY A 207 -7.07 -30.88 -4.28
C GLY A 207 -7.08 -31.44 -2.87
N TRP A 208 -6.03 -31.17 -2.12
CA TRP A 208 -5.91 -31.65 -0.75
C TRP A 208 -7.03 -31.11 0.13
N ARG A 209 -7.61 -32.00 0.93
CA ARG A 209 -8.55 -31.63 1.99
C ARG A 209 -7.84 -31.57 3.33
N VAL A 210 -8.40 -30.84 4.28
CA VAL A 210 -7.87 -30.80 5.65
C VAL A 210 -7.73 -32.22 6.19
N GLY A 211 -6.57 -32.51 6.77
CA GLY A 211 -6.13 -33.82 7.23
C GLY A 211 -5.33 -34.62 6.20
N GLU A 212 -5.43 -34.34 4.90
CA GLU A 212 -4.68 -35.07 3.89
C GLU A 212 -3.23 -34.58 3.78
N CYS A 213 -2.31 -35.50 3.50
CA CYS A 213 -0.89 -35.20 3.41
C CYS A 213 -0.23 -36.08 2.35
N HIS A 214 0.57 -35.48 1.48
CA HIS A 214 1.35 -36.20 0.49
C HIS A 214 2.30 -37.21 1.18
N GLU A 215 2.49 -38.39 0.58
CA GLU A 215 3.25 -39.50 1.17
C GLU A 215 4.67 -39.11 1.58
N SER A 216 5.34 -38.24 0.80
CA SER A 216 6.69 -37.78 1.11
C SER A 216 6.80 -36.85 2.32
N LEU A 217 5.68 -36.30 2.79
CA LEU A 217 5.60 -35.34 3.91
C LEU A 217 5.01 -35.98 5.17
N GLN A 218 4.50 -37.20 5.09
CA GLN A 218 3.91 -37.90 6.23
C GLN A 218 4.94 -38.10 7.34
N ASN A 219 4.61 -37.64 8.56
CA ASN A 219 5.48 -37.67 9.74
C ASN A 219 6.78 -36.84 9.62
N ALA A 220 6.90 -35.97 8.60
CA ALA A 220 8.01 -35.04 8.53
C ALA A 220 8.00 -34.12 9.77
N PRO A 221 9.14 -33.80 10.38
CA PRO A 221 9.16 -32.83 11.47
C PRO A 221 8.90 -31.42 10.91
N ALA A 222 7.97 -30.69 11.52
CA ALA A 222 7.68 -29.31 11.18
C ALA A 222 8.07 -28.35 12.32
N LYS A 223 8.62 -27.19 11.98
CA LYS A 223 8.66 -26.05 12.90
C LYS A 223 7.28 -25.40 12.89
N ILE A 224 6.60 -25.44 14.02
CA ILE A 224 5.30 -24.81 14.21
C ILE A 224 5.52 -23.32 14.48
N ILE A 225 4.85 -22.48 13.71
CA ILE A 225 4.91 -21.02 13.82
C ILE A 225 3.51 -20.54 14.18
N PRO A 226 3.27 -20.19 15.46
CA PRO A 226 1.98 -19.65 15.88
C PRO A 226 1.75 -18.26 15.27
N LEU A 227 0.49 -17.93 15.01
CA LEU A 227 0.10 -16.63 14.46
C LEU A 227 0.01 -15.58 15.57
N GLU A 228 1.17 -15.16 16.12
CA GLU A 228 1.26 -14.17 17.19
C GLU A 228 1.61 -12.76 16.69
N ASN A 229 2.38 -12.66 15.60
CA ASN A 229 2.91 -11.40 15.07
C ASN A 229 2.22 -10.94 13.78
N TYR A 230 0.97 -11.34 13.55
CA TYR A 230 0.22 -11.00 12.35
C TYR A 230 -0.33 -9.56 12.36
N GLU A 231 -0.67 -9.03 11.19
CA GLU A 231 -1.32 -7.71 11.05
C GLU A 231 -2.77 -7.78 11.54
N ARG A 232 -3.06 -7.10 12.66
CA ARG A 232 -4.39 -7.16 13.29
C ARG A 232 -5.45 -6.30 12.62
N SER A 233 -5.03 -5.25 11.92
CA SER A 233 -5.91 -4.28 11.26
C SER A 233 -5.24 -3.79 9.98
N ALA A 234 -6.00 -3.80 8.90
CA ALA A 234 -5.56 -3.32 7.60
C ALA A 234 -6.14 -1.92 7.34
N PRO A 235 -5.47 -1.07 6.54
CA PRO A 235 -6.02 0.24 6.17
C PRO A 235 -7.17 0.15 5.15
N GLY A 236 -7.35 -1.00 4.52
CA GLY A 236 -8.46 -1.32 3.62
C GLY A 236 -8.58 -2.83 3.46
N GLN A 237 -9.67 -3.26 2.85
CA GLN A 237 -9.98 -4.67 2.63
C GLN A 237 -10.16 -4.94 1.15
N VAL A 238 -9.97 -6.20 0.75
CA VAL A 238 -10.41 -6.67 -0.57
C VAL A 238 -11.94 -6.67 -0.60
N SER A 239 -12.56 -6.51 -1.77
CA SER A 239 -14.00 -6.82 -1.91
C SER A 239 -14.15 -8.28 -2.30
N SER A 240 -15.22 -8.93 -1.83
CA SER A 240 -15.55 -10.32 -2.16
C SER A 240 -17.05 -10.40 -2.40
N SER A 241 -17.48 -11.15 -3.42
CA SER A 241 -18.90 -11.43 -3.64
C SER A 241 -19.15 -12.63 -4.56
N TYR A 242 -20.26 -13.34 -4.35
CA TYR A 242 -20.77 -14.36 -5.27
C TYR A 242 -21.57 -13.79 -6.45
N ILE A 243 -21.87 -12.50 -6.41
CA ILE A 243 -22.54 -11.75 -7.48
C ILE A 243 -21.51 -10.74 -8.01
N ILE A 244 -21.59 -10.39 -9.29
CA ILE A 244 -20.75 -9.32 -9.83
C ILE A 244 -21.27 -7.99 -9.25
N PRO A 245 -20.52 -7.30 -8.38
CA PRO A 245 -20.98 -6.06 -7.76
C PRO A 245 -21.07 -4.94 -8.80
N ALA A 246 -21.91 -3.95 -8.54
CA ALA A 246 -22.01 -2.77 -9.38
C ALA A 246 -20.76 -1.88 -9.24
N ALA A 247 -20.35 -1.21 -10.31
CA ALA A 247 -19.21 -0.29 -10.23
C ALA A 247 -19.54 0.94 -9.37
N SER A 248 -18.57 1.36 -8.55
CA SER A 248 -18.62 2.62 -7.80
C SER A 248 -17.50 3.57 -8.23
N SER A 249 -17.56 4.82 -7.76
CA SER A 249 -16.48 5.79 -7.92
C SER A 249 -16.37 6.70 -6.70
N ILE A 250 -15.15 7.01 -6.31
CA ILE A 250 -14.84 7.93 -5.22
C ILE A 250 -14.09 9.15 -5.75
N PHE A 251 -14.61 10.33 -5.42
CA PHE A 251 -14.00 11.61 -5.79
C PHE A 251 -13.34 12.21 -4.58
N MET A 252 -12.17 12.84 -4.77
CA MET A 252 -11.45 13.57 -3.72
C MET A 252 -10.99 14.92 -4.27
N SER A 253 -10.80 15.89 -3.39
CA SER A 253 -10.20 17.19 -3.65
C SER A 253 -9.50 17.72 -2.40
N LEU A 254 -8.46 18.53 -2.61
CA LEU A 254 -7.80 19.28 -1.55
C LEU A 254 -8.24 20.74 -1.59
N SER A 255 -8.36 21.39 -0.42
CA SER A 255 -8.63 22.83 -0.33
C SER A 255 -7.52 23.68 -0.98
N THR A 256 -6.31 23.14 -1.03
CA THR A 256 -5.17 23.68 -1.77
C THR A 256 -4.18 22.58 -2.12
N ASN A 257 -3.51 22.72 -3.28
CA ASN A 257 -2.37 21.87 -3.66
C ASN A 257 -1.02 22.46 -3.22
N PHE A 258 -1.04 23.65 -2.62
CA PHE A 258 0.14 24.36 -2.15
C PHE A 258 -0.15 25.05 -0.81
N ALA A 259 0.55 24.63 0.24
CA ALA A 259 0.44 25.19 1.57
C ALA A 259 1.74 25.90 1.96
N VAL A 260 1.60 27.12 2.47
CA VAL A 260 2.68 27.90 3.06
C VAL A 260 2.35 28.07 4.52
N LEU A 261 3.34 27.83 5.39
CA LEU A 261 3.15 27.70 6.84
C LEU A 261 2.35 26.42 7.17
N GLN A 262 2.43 25.94 8.41
CA GLN A 262 1.74 24.74 8.90
C GLN A 262 0.21 24.92 8.99
N ASN A 263 -0.42 25.48 7.95
CA ASN A 263 -1.85 25.70 7.84
C ASN A 263 -2.59 24.39 7.54
N ASN A 264 -3.85 24.33 7.95
CA ASN A 264 -4.68 23.14 7.76
C ASN A 264 -5.06 22.99 6.29
N VAL A 265 -5.00 21.76 5.79
CA VAL A 265 -5.48 21.39 4.46
C VAL A 265 -6.73 20.54 4.62
N GLU A 266 -7.81 20.94 3.97
CA GLU A 266 -9.06 20.19 4.03
C GLU A 266 -9.14 19.25 2.83
N ILE A 267 -9.47 18.00 3.09
CA ILE A 267 -9.68 16.95 2.11
C ILE A 267 -11.18 16.70 2.06
N ARG A 268 -11.79 16.86 0.89
CA ARG A 268 -13.22 16.67 0.68
C ARG A 268 -13.46 15.72 -0.46
N GLY A 269 -14.52 14.93 -0.38
CA GLY A 269 -14.86 14.03 -1.46
C GLY A 269 -16.27 13.48 -1.35
N THR A 270 -16.64 12.70 -2.36
CA THR A 270 -17.97 12.09 -2.48
C THR A 270 -17.87 10.70 -3.06
N LEU A 271 -18.71 9.80 -2.59
CA LEU A 271 -18.92 8.49 -3.19
C LEU A 271 -20.08 8.54 -4.18
N SER A 272 -19.96 7.81 -5.27
CA SER A 272 -21.02 7.61 -6.27
C SER A 272 -21.19 6.11 -6.51
N PRO A 273 -22.34 5.51 -6.17
CA PRO A 273 -23.55 6.18 -5.67
C PRO A 273 -23.37 6.79 -4.27
N SER A 274 -24.30 7.68 -3.90
CA SER A 274 -24.27 8.38 -2.60
C SER A 274 -24.67 7.43 -1.48
N LEU A 275 -23.69 6.72 -0.92
CA LEU A 275 -23.86 5.78 0.18
C LEU A 275 -23.44 6.41 1.51
N ALA A 276 -24.25 6.23 2.55
CA ALA A 276 -24.08 6.86 3.85
C ALA A 276 -23.56 5.85 4.88
N GLY A 277 -22.67 6.29 5.77
CA GLY A 277 -22.07 5.39 6.77
C GLY A 277 -20.89 4.58 6.24
N GLU A 278 -20.45 4.84 5.02
CA GLU A 278 -19.34 4.15 4.39
C GLU A 278 -18.00 4.64 4.90
N THR A 279 -17.07 3.70 5.10
CA THR A 279 -15.73 4.00 5.63
C THR A 279 -14.76 4.27 4.50
N VAL A 280 -14.33 5.52 4.35
CA VAL A 280 -13.33 5.97 3.38
C VAL A 280 -11.97 6.09 4.05
N THR A 281 -10.97 5.43 3.47
CA THR A 281 -9.59 5.51 3.91
C THR A 281 -8.82 6.51 3.07
N LEU A 282 -8.13 7.44 3.74
CA LEU A 282 -7.21 8.40 3.12
C LEU A 282 -5.78 7.89 3.27
N TYR A 283 -5.05 7.83 2.18
CA TYR A 283 -3.65 7.44 2.15
C TYR A 283 -2.76 8.62 1.78
N VAL A 284 -1.52 8.59 2.27
CA VAL A 284 -0.48 9.55 1.93
C VAL A 284 0.86 8.85 1.69
N SER A 285 1.59 9.33 0.69
CA SER A 285 3.01 9.02 0.48
C SER A 285 3.78 10.32 0.31
N SER A 286 4.85 10.50 1.08
CA SER A 286 5.84 11.56 0.88
C SER A 286 6.92 11.08 -0.07
N LEU A 287 7.54 11.97 -0.84
CA LEU A 287 8.56 11.66 -1.88
C LEU A 287 9.45 10.42 -1.56
N GLY A 288 9.15 9.29 -2.18
CA GLY A 288 9.91 8.02 -2.06
C GLY A 288 9.67 7.20 -0.79
N SER A 289 8.72 7.61 0.06
CA SER A 289 8.30 6.87 1.25
C SER A 289 7.18 5.90 0.92
N PRO A 290 7.05 4.80 1.68
CA PRO A 290 5.90 3.91 1.61
C PRO A 290 4.57 4.65 1.68
N LEU A 291 3.55 4.06 1.08
CA LEU A 291 2.20 4.54 1.25
C LEU A 291 1.76 4.23 2.68
N THR A 292 1.19 5.23 3.36
CA THR A 292 0.77 5.12 4.77
C THR A 292 -0.67 5.60 4.93
N LEU A 293 -1.34 5.08 5.95
CA LEU A 293 -2.65 5.54 6.36
C LEU A 293 -2.55 6.99 6.88
N LEU A 294 -3.28 7.91 6.27
CA LEU A 294 -3.41 9.29 6.75
C LEU A 294 -4.56 9.41 7.76
N ALA A 295 -5.74 8.91 7.40
CA ALA A 295 -6.94 8.96 8.23
C ALA A 295 -8.04 8.05 7.68
N THR A 296 -9.01 7.75 8.52
CA THR A 296 -10.26 7.09 8.13
C THR A 296 -11.43 8.04 8.43
N VAL A 297 -12.34 8.20 7.47
CA VAL A 297 -13.52 9.05 7.60
C VAL A 297 -14.78 8.31 7.17
N VAL A 298 -15.93 8.77 7.62
CA VAL A 298 -17.23 8.15 7.31
C VAL A 298 -18.05 9.09 6.42
N THR A 299 -18.73 8.54 5.42
CA THR A 299 -19.62 9.32 4.55
C THR A 299 -20.90 9.74 5.27
N ASP A 300 -21.38 10.95 4.96
CA ASP A 300 -22.65 11.47 5.45
C ASP A 300 -23.86 10.92 4.65
N SER A 301 -25.07 11.38 4.98
CA SER A 301 -26.32 10.97 4.30
C SER A 301 -26.36 11.27 2.79
N ASN A 302 -25.45 12.09 2.28
CA ASN A 302 -25.34 12.45 0.87
C ASN A 302 -24.12 11.77 0.21
N GLY A 303 -23.47 10.82 0.89
CA GLY A 303 -22.25 10.16 0.41
C GLY A 303 -21.01 11.04 0.43
N GLN A 304 -21.02 12.16 1.16
CA GLN A 304 -19.89 13.10 1.22
C GLN A 304 -19.01 12.82 2.43
N TYR A 305 -17.71 13.02 2.29
CA TYR A 305 -16.76 12.91 3.39
C TYR A 305 -15.81 14.11 3.43
N CYS A 306 -15.31 14.41 4.63
CA CYS A 306 -14.43 15.54 4.86
C CYS A 306 -13.43 15.24 5.98
N TYR A 307 -12.16 15.58 5.76
CA TYR A 307 -11.08 15.46 6.73
C TYR A 307 -10.27 16.75 6.76
N THR A 308 -9.86 17.20 7.95
CA THR A 308 -8.94 18.33 8.09
C THR A 308 -7.56 17.80 8.47
N TRP A 309 -6.60 17.89 7.55
CA TRP A 309 -5.20 17.60 7.82
C TRP A 309 -4.54 18.82 8.49
N TYR A 310 -4.43 18.76 9.82
CA TYR A 310 -3.80 19.80 10.61
C TYR A 310 -2.29 19.83 10.41
N SER A 311 -1.75 21.00 10.10
CA SER A 311 -0.31 21.26 10.04
C SER A 311 0.50 20.17 9.29
N PRO A 312 0.20 19.91 8.01
CA PRO A 312 0.88 18.86 7.26
C PRO A 312 2.40 19.10 7.25
N PRO A 313 3.23 18.05 7.34
CA PRO A 313 4.68 18.20 7.33
C PRO A 313 5.17 18.88 6.07
N GLY A 314 6.30 19.59 6.17
CA GLY A 314 6.99 20.14 5.02
C GLY A 314 7.37 19.07 4.00
N GLY A 315 7.16 19.34 2.72
CA GLY A 315 7.55 18.42 1.66
C GLY A 315 6.54 18.30 0.53
N VAL A 316 6.69 17.24 -0.25
CA VAL A 316 5.80 16.89 -1.36
C VAL A 316 5.09 15.60 -0.98
N HIS A 317 3.76 15.67 -0.93
CA HIS A 317 2.89 14.56 -0.56
C HIS A 317 1.96 14.21 -1.72
N SER A 318 1.79 12.91 -1.96
CA SER A 318 0.73 12.35 -2.79
C SER A 318 -0.36 11.83 -1.86
N VAL A 319 -1.61 12.20 -2.12
CA VAL A 319 -2.77 11.88 -1.30
C VAL A 319 -3.84 11.23 -2.17
N ARG A 320 -4.53 10.22 -1.65
CA ARG A 320 -5.66 9.56 -2.30
C ARG A 320 -6.70 9.08 -1.30
N ALA A 321 -7.93 8.95 -1.77
CA ALA A 321 -9.01 8.31 -1.04
C ALA A 321 -9.31 6.95 -1.64
N HIS A 322 -9.72 6.03 -0.78
CA HIS A 322 -10.02 4.64 -1.09
C HIS A 322 -11.29 4.23 -0.34
N TRP A 323 -12.13 3.46 -1.00
CA TRP A 323 -13.24 2.74 -0.39
C TRP A 323 -13.17 1.28 -0.80
N SER A 324 -13.29 0.37 0.17
CA SER A 324 -13.14 -1.08 -0.06
C SER A 324 -14.36 -1.73 -0.75
N GLY A 325 -15.45 -0.98 -0.93
CA GLY A 325 -16.70 -1.52 -1.46
C GLY A 325 -17.57 -2.16 -0.38
N ASP A 326 -18.68 -2.73 -0.82
CA ASP A 326 -19.66 -3.45 0.00
C ASP A 326 -20.26 -4.62 -0.79
N ASP A 327 -21.30 -5.25 -0.25
CA ASP A 327 -21.99 -6.40 -0.87
C ASP A 327 -22.63 -6.04 -2.23
N GLU A 328 -22.94 -4.76 -2.48
CA GLU A 328 -23.62 -4.28 -3.68
C GLU A 328 -22.67 -3.65 -4.69
N TYR A 329 -21.55 -3.06 -4.25
CA TYR A 329 -20.68 -2.23 -5.05
C TYR A 329 -19.19 -2.56 -4.88
N SER A 330 -18.45 -2.59 -5.99
CA SER A 330 -17.01 -2.79 -5.95
C SER A 330 -16.27 -1.61 -5.32
N GLY A 331 -15.14 -1.90 -4.70
CA GLY A 331 -14.24 -0.87 -4.17
C GLY A 331 -13.71 0.07 -5.25
N ALA A 332 -13.39 1.29 -4.84
CA ALA A 332 -12.94 2.35 -5.74
C ALA A 332 -11.85 3.22 -5.11
N ASP A 333 -11.00 3.75 -6.00
CA ASP A 333 -9.92 4.66 -5.65
C ASP A 333 -10.12 6.03 -6.33
N SER A 334 -9.72 7.09 -5.63
CA SER A 334 -9.76 8.44 -6.19
C SER A 334 -8.54 8.69 -7.07
N SER A 335 -8.62 9.73 -7.91
CA SER A 335 -7.41 10.35 -8.49
C SER A 335 -6.41 10.71 -7.39
N THR A 336 -5.11 10.64 -7.70
CA THR A 336 -4.05 11.07 -6.78
C THR A 336 -3.85 12.58 -6.84
N PHE A 337 -3.85 13.23 -5.68
CA PHE A 337 -3.61 14.66 -5.54
C PHE A 337 -2.24 14.94 -4.93
N ARG A 338 -1.56 15.97 -5.45
CA ARG A 338 -0.24 16.38 -4.97
C ARG A 338 -0.35 17.64 -4.12
N LEU A 339 0.12 17.55 -2.87
CA LEU A 339 0.23 18.66 -1.94
C LEU A 339 1.71 19.03 -1.75
N VAL A 340 2.05 20.30 -1.98
CA VAL A 340 3.37 20.85 -1.67
C VAL A 340 3.25 21.75 -0.45
N VAL A 341 3.95 21.39 0.62
CA VAL A 341 4.01 22.17 1.85
C VAL A 341 5.39 22.79 1.99
N VAL A 342 5.47 24.12 2.05
CA VAL A 342 6.72 24.85 2.25
C VAL A 342 6.86 25.25 3.73
N PRO A 343 7.82 24.67 4.47
CA PRO A 343 8.14 25.07 5.84
C PRO A 343 8.48 26.55 5.96
N ALA A 344 8.09 27.16 7.08
CA ALA A 344 8.32 28.57 7.35
C ALA A 344 9.82 28.90 7.43
N GLU A 345 10.63 27.94 7.88
CA GLU A 345 12.09 28.03 8.00
C GLU A 345 12.74 28.31 6.65
N PHE A 346 12.27 27.68 5.58
CA PHE A 346 12.80 27.91 4.23
C PHE A 346 12.45 29.28 3.68
N LEU A 347 11.28 29.83 4.04
CA LEU A 347 10.95 31.22 3.71
C LEU A 347 11.87 32.20 4.43
N MET A 348 12.15 31.97 5.72
CA MET A 348 13.07 32.82 6.49
C MET A 348 14.49 32.75 5.93
N VAL A 349 14.96 31.58 5.51
CA VAL A 349 16.25 31.43 4.80
C VAL A 349 16.23 32.19 3.47
N GLY A 350 15.14 32.08 2.69
CA GLY A 350 15.00 32.82 1.43
C GLY A 350 15.07 34.34 1.62
N VAL A 351 14.33 34.88 2.59
CA VAL A 351 14.30 36.31 2.92
C VAL A 351 15.67 36.79 3.41
N THR A 352 16.33 36.04 4.30
CA THR A 352 17.68 36.38 4.78
C THR A 352 18.71 36.35 3.66
N LEU A 353 18.65 35.38 2.76
CA LEU A 353 19.54 35.29 1.60
C LEU A 353 19.36 36.48 0.64
N ILE A 354 18.11 36.86 0.35
CA ILE A 354 17.79 38.04 -0.47
C ILE A 354 18.29 39.32 0.20
N PHE A 355 18.13 39.45 1.52
CA PHE A 355 18.64 40.58 2.29
C PHE A 355 20.18 40.69 2.20
N PHE A 356 20.90 39.58 2.39
CA PHE A 356 22.37 39.55 2.25
C PHE A 356 22.83 39.84 0.81
N LEU A 357 22.13 39.33 -0.20
CA LEU A 357 22.39 39.65 -1.61
C LEU A 357 22.16 41.14 -1.89
N GLY A 358 21.13 41.74 -1.29
CA GLY A 358 20.86 43.18 -1.35
C GLY A 358 21.99 44.01 -0.74
N ILE A 359 22.46 43.63 0.46
CA ILE A 359 23.64 44.26 1.10
C ILE A 359 24.87 44.12 0.21
N LEU A 360 25.15 42.92 -0.29
CA LEU A 360 26.29 42.67 -1.17
C LEU A 360 26.24 43.55 -2.42
N LEU A 361 25.06 43.71 -3.03
CA LEU A 361 24.86 44.58 -4.18
C LEU A 361 25.14 46.05 -3.84
N ILE A 362 24.63 46.54 -2.70
CA ILE A 362 24.88 47.91 -2.22
C ILE A 362 26.38 48.13 -2.00
N VAL A 363 27.08 47.18 -1.34
CA VAL A 363 28.53 47.25 -1.11
C VAL A 363 29.29 47.25 -2.43
N MET A 364 28.92 46.41 -3.41
CA MET A 364 29.56 46.41 -4.74
C MET A 364 29.35 47.73 -5.49
N LEU A 365 28.18 48.35 -5.35
CA LEU A 365 27.89 49.65 -5.96
C LEU A 365 28.68 50.79 -5.28
N ALA A 366 28.76 50.77 -3.95
CA ALA A 366 29.51 51.77 -3.18
C ALA A 366 31.03 51.68 -3.42
N THR A 367 31.59 50.47 -3.48
CA THR A 367 33.03 50.26 -3.70
C THR A 367 33.46 50.57 -5.14
N ARG A 368 32.57 50.47 -6.15
CA ARG A 368 32.84 50.96 -7.51
C ARG A 368 32.83 52.50 -7.62
N GLY A 369 32.18 53.20 -6.69
CA GLY A 369 32.13 54.67 -6.68
C GLY A 369 33.34 55.34 -6.01
N GLY A 370 34.08 54.64 -5.16
CA GLY A 370 35.19 55.19 -4.37
C GLY A 370 36.59 55.11 -5.02
N ALA A 371 36.71 54.58 -6.24
CA ALA A 371 38.00 54.36 -6.89
C ALA A 371 38.51 55.52 -7.76
N SER A 372 37.87 56.71 -7.74
CA SER A 372 38.28 57.85 -8.58
C SER A 372 38.74 59.10 -7.84
N GLU A 373 39.00 59.05 -6.53
CA GLU A 373 39.61 60.19 -5.83
C GLU A 373 40.76 59.71 -4.94
N ASN A 374 41.90 60.40 -5.09
CA ASN A 374 43.16 60.28 -4.35
C ASN A 374 44.27 59.44 -5.02
N LEU A 375 44.88 60.02 -6.07
CA LEU A 375 46.33 60.07 -6.18
C LEU A 375 46.80 61.30 -7.00
N GLU A 376 46.45 62.51 -6.56
CA GLU A 376 47.29 63.67 -6.92
C GLU A 376 48.53 63.64 -6.01
N LEU A 377 49.60 63.05 -6.53
CA LEU A 377 50.93 63.15 -5.94
C LEU A 377 51.37 64.61 -6.09
N ASN A 378 51.44 65.32 -4.97
CA ASN A 378 51.90 66.70 -4.89
C ASN A 378 53.40 66.77 -5.25
N LEU A 379 53.71 66.96 -6.53
CA LEU A 379 55.06 67.20 -7.06
C LEU A 379 55.37 68.70 -6.98
N ALA A 380 55.60 69.17 -5.76
CA ALA A 380 56.12 70.51 -5.49
C ALA A 380 57.21 70.41 -4.43
N ASP A 381 58.33 69.80 -4.79
CA ASP A 381 59.66 70.11 -4.24
C ASP A 381 60.71 69.33 -5.03
N PHE A 382 61.28 69.95 -6.06
CA PHE A 382 62.71 69.87 -6.40
C PHE A 382 63.07 71.04 -7.34
N PRO A 383 64.28 71.61 -7.22
CA PRO A 383 64.59 73.00 -7.59
C PRO A 383 64.81 73.24 -9.09
N GLN A 384 64.68 74.51 -9.46
CA GLN A 384 64.92 75.09 -10.78
C GLN A 384 66.38 75.01 -11.22
N ASP A 385 66.60 74.72 -12.50
CA ASP A 385 67.76 75.19 -13.26
C ASP A 385 67.28 75.85 -14.57
N PHE A 386 67.55 77.17 -14.64
CA PHE A 386 67.66 78.14 -15.74
C PHE A 386 66.64 78.20 -16.89
#